data_AF-A0A1F3T418-F1
#
_entry.id   AF-A0A1F3T418-F1
#
_cell.length_a   1.000
_cell.length_b   1.000
_cell.length_c   1.000
_cell.angle_alpha   90.00
_cell.angle_beta   90.00
_cell.angle_gamma   90.00
#
_symmetry.space_group_name_H-M   'P 1'
#
loop_
_entity.id
_entity.type
_entity.pdbx_description
1 polymer ?
#
loop_
_entity_poly.entity_id
_entity_poly.type
_entity_poly.pdbx_seq_one_letter_code
_entity_poly.pdbx_strand_id
1 'polypeptide(L)' 'MRKNAGIRSFSKIPRLIGVIQLPPLPGAPGASESATFALQHAGAWAVKEATQLEKAGFEGVMLENFGDVPLLS' A
#
# COMPACT_ATOMS: atom_id res chain seq x y z
N MET A 1 46.28 23.65 -5.03
CA MET A 1 45.53 22.56 -4.36
C MET A 1 44.04 22.79 -4.57
N ARG A 2 43.37 21.98 -5.40
CA ARG A 2 41.90 21.97 -5.54
C ARG A 2 41.38 20.73 -4.80
N LYS A 3 40.41 20.92 -3.91
CA LYS A 3 39.81 19.85 -3.10
C LYS A 3 38.96 18.96 -4.03
N ASN A 4 39.33 17.69 -4.16
CA ASN A 4 38.46 16.68 -4.77
C ASN A 4 37.26 16.46 -3.85
N ALA A 5 36.14 17.09 -4.16
CA ALA A 5 34.85 16.72 -3.58
C ALA A 5 34.47 15.35 -4.16
N GLY A 6 34.78 14.29 -3.41
CA GLY A 6 34.39 12.93 -3.74
C GLY A 6 32.87 12.86 -3.91
N ILE A 7 32.44 12.58 -5.13
CA ILE A 7 31.05 12.23 -5.46
C ILE A 7 30.72 10.98 -4.65
N ARG A 8 29.89 11.12 -3.61
CA ARG A 8 29.28 9.96 -2.96
C ARG A 8 28.22 9.42 -3.93
N SER A 9 28.62 8.51 -4.80
CA SER A 9 27.68 7.70 -5.57
C SER A 9 27.06 6.69 -4.61
N PHE A 10 25.91 7.05 -4.05
CA PHE A 10 24.98 6.03 -3.57
C PHE A 10 24.26 5.54 -4.81
N SER A 11 24.48 4.28 -5.21
CA SER A 11 23.61 3.63 -6.19
C SER A 11 22.18 3.77 -5.67
N LYS A 12 21.38 4.63 -6.29
CA LYS A 12 19.98 4.84 -5.89
C LYS A 12 19.28 3.51 -6.10
N ILE A 13 19.04 2.78 -5.01
CA ILE A 13 18.08 1.67 -5.03
C ILE A 13 16.79 2.28 -5.63
N PRO A 14 16.18 1.65 -6.64
CA PRO A 14 14.91 2.14 -7.18
C PRO A 14 13.90 2.23 -6.04
N ARG A 15 13.05 3.26 -6.07
CA ARG A 15 12.12 3.48 -4.96
C ARG A 15 11.20 2.29 -4.80
N LEU A 16 11.19 1.68 -3.62
CA LEU A 16 10.36 0.52 -3.33
C LEU A 16 8.94 1.00 -3.03
N ILE A 17 7.98 0.59 -3.87
CA ILE A 17 6.55 0.81 -3.66
C ILE A 17 5.89 -0.53 -3.37
N GLY A 18 5.26 -0.64 -2.20
CA GLY A 18 4.57 -1.86 -1.78
C GLY A 18 3.15 -1.87 -2.30
N VAL A 19 2.60 -3.05 -2.57
CA VAL A 19 1.21 -3.20 -2.98
C VAL A 19 0.44 -3.81 -1.83
N ILE A 20 -0.64 -3.16 -1.41
CA ILE A 20 -1.53 -3.64 -0.37
C ILE A 20 -2.84 -4.04 -1.02
N GLN A 21 -3.15 -5.32 -0.95
CA GLN A 21 -4.44 -5.85 -1.36
C GLN A 21 -5.45 -5.63 -0.25
N LEU A 22 -6.50 -4.85 -0.53
CA LEU A 22 -7.59 -4.63 0.42
C LEU A 22 -8.48 -5.87 0.55
N PRO A 23 -9.07 -6.11 1.73
CA PRO A 23 -10.22 -6.99 1.88
C PRO A 23 -11.41 -6.48 1.04
N PRO A 24 -12.42 -7.33 0.76
CA PRO A 24 -13.60 -6.93 0.01
C PRO A 24 -14.29 -5.69 0.60
N LEU A 25 -14.55 -4.69 -0.24
CA LEU A 25 -15.25 -3.45 0.13
C LEU A 25 -16.79 -3.64 0.07
N PRO A 26 -17.58 -2.76 0.71
CA PRO A 26 -19.03 -2.87 0.67
C PRO A 26 -19.58 -2.98 -0.76
N GLY A 27 -20.39 -3.99 -1.03
CA GLY A 27 -20.94 -4.29 -2.36
C GLY A 27 -20.15 -5.33 -3.15
N ALA A 28 -18.91 -5.64 -2.76
CA ALA A 28 -18.12 -6.70 -3.37
C ALA A 28 -18.56 -8.10 -2.88
N PRO A 29 -18.40 -9.15 -3.72
CA PRO A 29 -18.54 -10.52 -3.27
C PRO A 29 -17.63 -10.84 -2.08
N GLY A 30 -18.22 -11.37 -1.00
CA GLY A 30 -17.48 -11.71 0.23
C GLY A 30 -17.25 -10.56 1.20
N ALA A 31 -17.79 -9.36 0.91
CA ALA A 31 -17.81 -8.28 1.88
C ALA A 31 -18.81 -8.55 3.01
N SER A 32 -18.52 -7.99 4.19
CA SER A 32 -19.46 -7.99 5.32
C SER A 32 -20.74 -7.23 4.94
N GLU A 33 -21.91 -7.74 5.38
CA GLU A 33 -23.20 -7.06 5.20
C GLU A 33 -23.25 -5.69 5.90
N SER A 34 -22.50 -5.52 6.99
CA SER A 34 -22.28 -4.22 7.58
C SER A 34 -21.21 -3.45 6.79
N ALA A 35 -21.66 -2.45 6.03
CA ALA A 35 -20.77 -1.57 5.26
C ALA A 35 -19.78 -0.82 6.14
N THR A 36 -20.22 -0.35 7.32
CA THR A 36 -19.35 0.33 8.29
C THR A 36 -18.24 -0.60 8.77
N PHE A 37 -18.58 -1.84 9.10
CA PHE A 37 -17.58 -2.81 9.54
C PHE A 37 -16.58 -3.13 8.41
N ALA A 38 -17.07 -3.38 7.19
CA ALA A 38 -16.20 -3.68 6.04
C ALA A 38 -15.19 -2.56 5.77
N LEU A 39 -15.63 -1.29 5.82
CA LEU A 39 -14.74 -0.13 5.65
C LEU A 39 -13.72 0.00 6.79
N GLN A 40 -14.16 -0.16 8.04
CA GLN A 40 -13.26 -0.13 9.19
C GLN A 40 -12.22 -1.24 9.13
N HIS A 41 -12.64 -2.44 8.75
CA HIS A 41 -11.76 -3.60 8.59
C HIS A 41 -10.73 -3.37 7.49
N ALA A 42 -11.15 -2.91 6.31
CA ALA A 42 -10.25 -2.60 5.20
C ALA A 42 -9.24 -1.50 5.56
N GLY A 43 -9.68 -0.45 6.26
CA GLY A 43 -8.79 0.60 6.76
C GLY A 43 -7.77 0.09 7.77
N ALA A 44 -8.20 -0.70 8.76
CA ALA A 44 -7.30 -1.30 9.74
C ALA A 44 -6.28 -2.25 9.09
N TRP A 45 -6.71 -3.02 8.09
CA TRP A 45 -5.84 -3.86 7.29
C TRP A 45 -4.79 -3.04 6.53
N ALA A 46 -5.21 -1.98 5.83
CA ALA A 46 -4.30 -1.10 5.09
C ALA A 46 -3.22 -0.48 5.99
N VAL A 47 -3.60 0.00 7.18
CA VAL A 47 -2.63 0.56 8.14
C VAL A 47 -1.65 -0.51 8.62
N LYS A 48 -2.14 -1.71 8.92
CA LYS A 48 -1.30 -2.83 9.37
C LYS A 48 -0.25 -3.20 8.33
N GLU A 49 -0.67 -3.39 7.07
CA GLU A 49 0.24 -3.78 5.98
C GLU A 49 1.22 -2.65 5.61
N ALA A 50 0.74 -1.40 5.54
CA ALA A 50 1.60 -0.23 5.30
C ALA A 50 2.69 -0.11 6.38
N THR A 51 2.35 -0.39 7.64
CA THR A 51 3.31 -0.39 8.75
C THR A 51 4.39 -1.47 8.58
N GLN A 52 4.06 -2.64 8.03
CA GLN A 52 5.05 -3.68 7.75
C GLN A 52 5.96 -3.28 6.58
N LEU A 53 5.39 -2.69 5.53
CA LEU A 53 6.13 -2.20 4.37
C LEU A 53 7.09 -1.06 4.74
N GLU A 54 6.64 -0.11 5.56
CA GLU A 54 7.49 0.95 6.10
C GLU A 54 8.69 0.36 6.87
N LYS A 55 8.44 -0.59 7.79
CA LYS A 55 9.50 -1.27 8.54
C LYS A 55 10.47 -2.07 7.66
N ALA A 56 10.00 -2.54 6.52
CA ALA A 56 10.81 -3.24 5.52
C ALA A 56 11.62 -2.28 4.61
N GLY A 57 11.46 -0.97 4.76
CA GLY A 57 12.20 0.04 3.99
C GLY A 57 11.53 0.47 2.68
N PHE A 58 10.23 0.23 2.54
CA PHE A 58 9.46 0.76 1.40
C PHE A 58 9.21 2.26 1.59
N GLU A 59 9.26 3.01 0.48
CA GLU A 59 9.11 4.47 0.46
C GLU A 59 7.68 4.91 0.13
N GLY A 60 6.83 3.98 -0.27
CA GLY A 60 5.43 4.25 -0.58
C GLY A 60 4.61 2.98 -0.71
N VAL A 61 3.29 3.16 -0.78
CA VAL A 61 2.33 2.07 -0.95
C VAL A 61 1.32 2.40 -2.04
N MET A 62 0.89 1.39 -2.76
CA MET A 62 -0.26 1.42 -3.67
C MET A 62 -1.35 0.55 -3.07
N LEU A 63 -2.56 1.09 -2.95
CA LEU A 63 -3.72 0.32 -2.52
C LEU A 63 -4.39 -0.30 -3.74
N GLU A 64 -4.61 -1.61 -3.67
CA GLU A 64 -5.29 -2.36 -4.72
C GLU A 64 -6.55 -3.01 -4.14
N ASN A 65 -7.66 -2.88 -4.87
CA ASN A 65 -8.95 -3.47 -4.54
C ASN A 65 -9.32 -4.53 -5.58
N PHE A 66 -8.37 -5.41 -5.91
CA PHE A 66 -8.58 -6.54 -6.82
C PHE A 66 -9.69 -7.45 -6.29
N GLY A 67 -10.77 -7.60 -7.05
CA GLY A 67 -11.94 -8.42 -6.69
C GLY A 67 -13.24 -7.63 -6.48
N ASP A 68 -13.17 -6.31 -6.39
CA ASP A 68 -14.36 -5.47 -6.43
C ASP A 68 -14.80 -5.32 -7.89
N VAL A 69 -15.80 -6.11 -8.27
CA VAL A 69 -16.47 -5.94 -9.56
C VAL A 69 -17.25 -4.62 -9.49
N PRO A 70 -17.06 -3.68 -10.44
CA PRO A 70 -17.85 -2.46 -10.47
C PRO A 70 -19.33 -2.84 -10.40
N LEU A 71 -20.08 -2.17 -9.51
CA LEU A 71 -21.54 -2.29 -9.45
C LEU A 71 -22.07 -2.11 -10.88
N LEU A 72 -22.49 -3.22 -11.51
CA LEU A 72 -23.28 -3.16 -12.73
C LEU A 72 -24.68 -2.74 -12.29
N SER A 73 -24.86 -1.43 -12.12
CA SER A 73 -26.18 -0.77 -12.07
C SER A 73 -26.72 -0.57 -13.47
#